data_AF-A0A382EC12-F1
#
_entry.id   AF-A0A382EC12-F1
#
_cell.length_a   1.000
_cell.length_b   1.000
_cell.length_c   1.000
_cell.angle_alpha   90.00
_cell.angle_beta   90.00
_cell.angle_gamma   90.00
#
_symmetry.space_group_name_H-M   'P 1'
#
loop_
_entity.id
_entity.type
_entity.pdbx_description
1 polymer ?
#
loop_
_entity_poly.entity_id
_entity_poly.type
_entity_poly.pdbx_seq_one_letter_code
_entity_poly.pdbx_strand_id
1 'polypeptide(L)'
;MLANDVKIVGRSFKYHRPRGVMSCGVEESGALVTIGSGSKTDPNVRATTQELYSGLNAKGQNAFPNVNYDFGGVNNYLGRFFAAGFYYKTFMGLPPFEWGKGTGIWMIFEKIIRKAAGMGKASKKPDPDSSEHAHDFCDVLVIGSGPAGISAALEAAKKNIDVIL
;
A
#
# COMPACT_ATOMS: atom_id res chain seq x y z
N MET A 1 -7.46 7.32 14.28
CA MET A 1 -7.40 5.87 14.60
C MET A 1 -6.83 5.62 15.98
N LEU A 2 -5.57 6.00 16.25
CA LEU A 2 -4.94 5.84 17.58
C LEU A 2 -5.75 6.51 18.70
N ALA A 3 -6.26 7.72 18.46
CA ALA A 3 -7.14 8.42 19.39
C ALA A 3 -8.46 7.67 19.73
N ASN A 4 -8.88 6.73 18.87
CA ASN A 4 -10.08 5.90 19.05
C ASN A 4 -9.72 4.44 19.42
N ASP A 5 -8.51 4.19 19.94
CA ASP A 5 -7.98 2.87 20.31
C ASP A 5 -7.99 1.81 19.19
N VAL A 6 -7.98 2.24 17.92
CA VAL A 6 -7.90 1.33 16.76
C VAL A 6 -6.44 0.97 16.50
N LYS A 7 -6.04 -0.26 16.85
CA LYS A 7 -4.65 -0.76 16.73
C LYS A 7 -4.39 -1.55 15.46
N ILE A 8 -5.39 -2.30 14.98
CA ILE A 8 -5.25 -3.16 13.79
C ILE A 8 -5.99 -2.48 12.64
N VAL A 9 -5.23 -2.14 11.60
CA VAL A 9 -5.73 -1.41 10.42
C VAL A 9 -5.58 -2.23 9.13
N GLY A 10 -4.76 -3.28 9.15
CA GLY A 10 -4.55 -4.16 8.02
C GLY A 10 -3.90 -5.49 8.41
N ARG A 11 -3.60 -6.30 7.40
CA ARG A 11 -2.96 -7.61 7.56
C ARG A 11 -1.79 -7.74 6.60
N SER A 12 -0.69 -8.34 7.07
CA SER A 12 0.53 -8.47 6.27
C SER A 12 0.28 -9.26 4.99
N PHE A 13 0.87 -8.83 3.87
CA PHE A 13 0.73 -9.44 2.54
C PHE A 13 0.71 -10.98 2.53
N LYS A 14 1.75 -11.62 3.08
CA LYS A 14 1.94 -13.09 2.95
C LYS A 14 1.33 -13.91 4.08
N TYR A 15 1.55 -13.47 5.33
CA TYR A 15 1.27 -14.27 6.53
C TYR A 15 0.03 -13.81 7.28
N HIS A 16 -0.67 -12.78 6.78
CA HIS A 16 -1.87 -12.25 7.44
C HIS A 16 -1.68 -11.88 8.92
N ARG A 17 -0.45 -11.49 9.31
CA ARG A 17 -0.16 -10.98 10.65
C ARG A 17 -0.84 -9.62 10.83
N PRO A 18 -1.43 -9.33 12.01
CA PRO A 18 -1.99 -8.01 12.31
C PRO A 18 -0.99 -6.89 12.01
N ARG A 19 -1.44 -5.83 11.35
CA ARG A 19 -0.66 -4.61 11.09
C ARG A 19 -1.40 -3.41 11.64
N GLY A 20 -0.64 -2.55 12.31
CA GLY A 20 -1.06 -1.26 12.86
C GLY A 20 -0.20 -0.13 12.32
N VAL A 21 -0.40 1.06 12.89
CA VAL A 21 0.49 2.21 12.68
C VAL A 21 1.86 1.89 13.28
N MET A 22 2.91 2.09 12.50
CA MET A 22 4.30 1.81 12.89
C MET A 22 5.19 3.06 12.83
N SER A 23 4.75 4.10 12.12
CA SER A 23 5.49 5.35 11.97
C SER A 23 4.55 6.56 11.89
N CYS A 24 5.02 7.71 11.42
CA CYS A 24 4.24 8.95 11.39
C CYS A 24 4.35 9.74 10.08
N GLY A 25 4.89 9.16 9.01
CA GLY A 25 5.05 9.82 7.72
C GLY A 25 5.03 8.87 6.53
N VAL A 26 5.74 9.26 5.47
CA VAL A 26 5.83 8.52 4.19
C VAL A 26 6.52 7.15 4.33
N GLU A 27 7.28 6.95 5.40
CA GLU A 27 7.98 5.72 5.76
C GLU A 27 7.07 4.61 6.33
N GLU A 28 5.77 4.89 6.49
CA GLU A 28 4.79 3.94 7.01
C GLU A 28 4.69 2.70 6.12
N SER A 29 4.72 1.52 6.77
CA SER A 29 4.78 0.21 6.11
C SER A 29 3.75 -0.80 6.63
N GLY A 30 3.15 -0.53 7.79
CA GLY A 30 2.11 -1.33 8.40
C GLY A 30 0.71 -0.80 8.10
N ALA A 31 0.50 0.50 8.28
CA ALA A 31 -0.83 1.11 8.22
C ALA A 31 -1.25 1.53 6.80
N LEU A 32 -1.52 0.54 5.95
CA LEU A 32 -2.08 0.77 4.62
C LEU A 32 -3.59 0.57 4.64
N VAL A 33 -4.35 1.57 4.17
CA VAL A 33 -5.81 1.56 4.08
C VAL A 33 -6.30 1.78 2.64
N THR A 34 -7.53 1.39 2.35
CA THR A 34 -8.25 1.81 1.14
C THR A 34 -9.15 2.97 1.50
N ILE A 35 -9.04 4.08 0.76
CA ILE A 35 -9.84 5.29 0.94
C ILE A 35 -10.94 5.37 -0.14
N GLY A 36 -12.07 5.93 0.25
CA GLY A 36 -13.17 6.24 -0.66
C GLY A 36 -13.98 5.02 -1.10
N SER A 37 -14.73 5.19 -2.18
CA SER A 37 -15.63 4.16 -2.71
C SER A 37 -15.97 4.41 -4.18
N GLY A 38 -16.43 3.36 -4.87
CA GLY A 38 -16.83 3.48 -6.27
C GLY A 38 -15.66 3.88 -7.15
N SER A 39 -15.85 4.93 -7.96
CA SER A 39 -14.81 5.46 -8.86
C SER A 39 -13.65 6.14 -8.13
N LYS A 40 -13.89 6.71 -6.95
CA LYS A 40 -12.87 7.35 -6.09
C LYS A 40 -12.26 6.39 -5.07
N THR A 41 -12.03 5.13 -5.46
CA THR A 41 -11.42 4.14 -4.57
C THR A 41 -9.91 4.17 -4.73
N ASP A 42 -9.19 4.58 -3.70
CA ASP A 42 -7.74 4.61 -3.68
C ASP A 42 -7.17 3.53 -2.72
N PRO A 43 -6.57 2.45 -3.23
CA PRO A 43 -5.96 1.41 -2.42
C PRO A 43 -4.53 1.74 -1.96
N ASN A 44 -4.06 1.05 -0.91
CA ASN A 44 -2.69 1.12 -0.41
C ASN A 44 -2.24 2.52 0.05
N VAL A 45 -3.19 3.39 0.42
CA VAL A 45 -2.90 4.70 1.00
C VAL A 45 -2.27 4.51 2.38
N ARG A 46 -1.18 5.22 2.66
CA ARG A 46 -0.57 5.25 3.99
C ARG A 46 -1.44 6.10 4.90
N ALA A 47 -1.93 5.51 5.98
CA ALA A 47 -2.81 6.22 6.91
C ALA A 47 -2.14 7.43 7.58
N THR A 48 -0.81 7.44 7.66
CA THR A 48 0.01 8.53 8.21
C THR A 48 0.07 9.76 7.32
N THR A 49 -0.15 9.62 6.01
CA THR A 49 -0.11 10.72 5.04
C THR A 49 -1.50 11.11 4.54
N GLN A 50 -2.55 10.39 4.92
CA GLN A 50 -3.92 10.73 4.58
C GLN A 50 -4.48 11.76 5.56
N GLU A 51 -4.72 12.96 5.06
CA GLU A 51 -5.41 14.00 5.83
C GLU A 51 -6.86 13.59 6.12
N LEU A 52 -7.33 13.92 7.32
CA LEU A 52 -8.73 13.70 7.71
C LEU A 52 -9.62 14.78 7.11
N TYR A 53 -10.73 14.37 6.52
CA TYR A 53 -11.79 15.25 6.07
C TYR A 53 -13.17 14.71 6.47
N SER A 54 -14.16 15.59 6.49
CA SER A 54 -15.53 15.20 6.85
C SER A 54 -16.08 14.14 5.90
N GLY A 55 -16.58 13.03 6.45
CA GLY A 55 -17.08 11.91 5.66
C GLY A 55 -16.01 11.01 5.05
N LEU A 56 -14.74 11.12 5.46
CA LEU A 56 -13.67 10.20 5.06
C LEU A 56 -14.09 8.74 5.32
N ASN A 57 -14.16 7.96 4.25
CA ASN A 57 -14.41 6.52 4.30
C ASN A 57 -13.07 5.78 4.14
N ALA A 58 -12.65 5.06 5.18
CA ALA A 58 -11.44 4.27 5.17
C ALA A 58 -11.75 2.81 5.53
N LYS A 59 -11.14 1.88 4.80
CA LYS A 59 -11.29 0.43 5.01
C LYS A 59 -9.93 -0.21 5.18
N GLY A 60 -9.86 -1.15 6.11
CA GLY A 60 -8.67 -1.96 6.29
C GLY A 60 -8.44 -2.91 5.11
N GLN A 61 -7.18 -3.26 4.87
CA GLN A 61 -6.77 -4.02 3.68
C GLN A 61 -6.28 -5.43 3.99
N ASN A 62 -6.34 -6.25 2.94
CA ASN A 62 -5.80 -7.61 2.92
C ASN A 62 -6.38 -8.56 4.00
N ALA A 63 -7.67 -8.42 4.32
CA ALA A 63 -8.31 -9.21 5.36
C ALA A 63 -9.69 -9.72 4.92
N PHE A 64 -10.05 -10.94 5.34
CA PHE A 64 -11.36 -11.54 5.10
C PHE A 64 -11.84 -12.35 6.32
N PRO A 65 -13.05 -12.10 6.86
CA PRO A 65 -14.02 -11.07 6.45
C PRO A 65 -13.63 -9.63 6.84
N ASN A 66 -12.82 -9.42 7.88
CA ASN A 66 -12.37 -8.08 8.30
C ASN A 66 -11.00 -8.13 9.00
N VAL A 67 -10.42 -6.96 9.27
CA VAL A 67 -9.06 -6.87 9.83
C VAL A 67 -8.92 -7.44 11.25
N ASN A 68 -10.00 -7.53 12.03
CA ASN A 68 -9.95 -8.12 13.38
C ASN A 68 -10.11 -9.64 13.32
N TYR A 69 -11.01 -10.11 12.45
CA TYR A 69 -11.33 -11.53 12.24
C TYR A 69 -10.94 -11.92 10.82
N ASP A 70 -9.67 -12.29 10.64
CA ASP A 70 -9.10 -12.66 9.35
C ASP A 70 -8.80 -14.15 9.28
N PHE A 71 -9.51 -14.88 8.41
CA PHE A 71 -9.30 -16.32 8.20
C PHE A 71 -7.91 -16.63 7.63
N GLY A 72 -7.32 -15.70 6.88
CA GLY A 72 -5.95 -15.82 6.37
C GLY A 72 -4.91 -15.95 7.49
N GLY A 73 -5.23 -15.57 8.72
CA GLY A 73 -4.37 -15.70 9.90
C GLY A 73 -3.90 -17.13 10.17
N VAL A 74 -4.62 -18.16 9.70
CA VAL A 74 -4.19 -19.57 9.80
C VAL A 74 -2.84 -19.80 9.11
N ASN A 75 -2.53 -19.03 8.06
CA ASN A 75 -1.25 -19.12 7.34
C ASN A 75 -0.04 -18.77 8.22
N ASN A 76 -0.25 -18.05 9.32
CA ASN A 76 0.82 -17.74 10.26
C ASN A 76 1.36 -19.00 10.96
N TYR A 77 0.51 -19.99 11.23
CA TYR A 77 0.92 -21.27 11.84
C TYR A 77 1.64 -22.18 10.84
N LEU A 78 1.27 -22.10 9.56
CA LEU A 78 1.89 -22.85 8.47
C LEU A 78 3.06 -22.07 7.81
N GLY A 79 3.47 -20.92 8.37
CA GLY A 79 4.43 -20.01 7.77
C GLY A 79 5.79 -20.64 7.44
N ARG A 80 6.19 -21.70 8.17
CA ARG A 80 7.41 -22.48 7.89
C ARG A 80 7.38 -23.22 6.55
N PHE A 81 6.18 -23.59 6.06
CA PHE A 81 6.00 -24.28 4.78
C PHE A 81 5.89 -23.30 3.61
N PHE A 82 5.44 -22.07 3.87
CA PHE A 82 5.39 -21.00 2.88
C PHE A 82 6.72 -20.24 2.79
N ALA A 83 7.83 -20.92 2.48
CA ALA A 83 9.11 -20.26 2.22
C ALA A 83 9.02 -19.30 1.01
N ALA A 84 10.02 -18.42 0.83
CA ALA A 84 10.09 -17.61 -0.39
C ALA A 84 10.16 -18.53 -1.63
N GLY A 85 9.39 -18.22 -2.68
CA GLY A 85 9.35 -19.04 -3.90
C GLY A 85 8.52 -20.34 -3.84
N PHE A 86 7.87 -20.65 -2.71
CA PHE A 86 7.01 -21.85 -2.56
C PHE A 86 6.02 -22.01 -3.72
N TYR A 87 5.33 -20.93 -4.08
CA TYR A 87 4.27 -20.95 -5.11
C TYR A 87 4.78 -21.40 -6.49
N TYR A 88 5.98 -20.96 -6.85
CA TYR A 88 6.60 -21.28 -8.13
C TYR A 88 7.01 -22.76 -8.17
N LYS A 89 7.65 -23.26 -7.11
CA LYS A 89 8.14 -24.65 -7.06
C LYS A 89 7.00 -25.68 -6.94
N THR A 90 5.94 -25.36 -6.21
CA THR A 90 4.86 -26.31 -5.92
C THR A 90 3.78 -26.34 -7.00
N PHE A 91 3.53 -25.22 -7.67
CA PHE A 91 2.38 -25.12 -8.60
C PHE A 91 2.77 -24.90 -10.07
N MET A 92 4.03 -24.54 -10.39
CA MET A 92 4.54 -24.50 -11.77
C MET A 92 5.47 -25.67 -12.14
N GLY A 93 5.88 -26.51 -11.18
CA GLY A 93 7.04 -27.39 -11.35
C GLY A 93 7.09 -28.63 -10.45
N LEU A 94 6.07 -29.50 -10.44
CA LEU A 94 6.01 -30.69 -9.57
C LEU A 94 6.34 -31.99 -10.34
N PRO A 95 7.63 -32.36 -10.50
CA PRO A 95 8.02 -33.67 -11.04
C PRO A 95 7.54 -34.78 -10.08
N PRO A 96 6.93 -35.89 -10.57
CA PRO A 96 6.91 -36.42 -11.95
C PRO A 96 5.60 -36.14 -12.74
N PHE A 97 4.71 -35.28 -12.25
CA PHE A 97 3.36 -35.09 -12.85
C PHE A 97 3.34 -34.17 -14.08
N GLU A 98 4.49 -33.61 -14.47
CA GLU A 98 4.66 -32.69 -15.60
C GLU A 98 5.18 -33.37 -16.89
N TRP A 99 4.79 -34.62 -17.11
CA TRP A 99 5.04 -35.32 -18.39
C TRP A 99 4.00 -34.98 -19.49
N GLY A 100 2.97 -34.20 -19.16
CA GLY A 100 1.89 -33.83 -20.06
C GLY A 100 1.94 -32.36 -20.50
N LYS A 101 1.66 -32.10 -21.78
CA LYS A 101 1.46 -30.74 -22.33
C LYS A 101 0.32 -30.04 -21.60
N GLY A 102 0.61 -29.10 -20.69
CA GLY A 102 -0.43 -28.17 -20.25
C GLY A 102 -0.12 -27.35 -19.01
N THR A 103 -0.30 -26.03 -19.11
CA THR A 103 -0.31 -25.06 -18.01
C THR A 103 -1.64 -25.03 -17.24
N GLY A 104 -2.53 -26.02 -17.43
CA GLY A 104 -3.91 -25.97 -16.93
C GLY A 104 -4.04 -25.93 -15.40
N ILE A 105 -3.22 -26.72 -14.69
CA ILE A 105 -3.17 -26.73 -13.22
C ILE A 105 -2.67 -25.38 -12.70
N TRP A 106 -1.62 -24.84 -13.32
CA TRP A 106 -1.12 -23.50 -13.01
C TRP A 106 -2.21 -22.44 -13.19
N MET A 107 -2.98 -22.46 -14.29
CA MET A 107 -4.07 -21.49 -14.53
C MET A 107 -5.18 -21.53 -13.47
N ILE A 108 -5.41 -22.69 -12.82
CA ILE A 108 -6.36 -22.82 -11.70
C ILE A 108 -5.76 -22.21 -10.43
N PHE A 109 -4.53 -22.61 -10.07
CA PHE A 109 -3.85 -22.09 -8.88
C PHE A 109 -3.54 -20.60 -8.99
N GLU A 110 -3.17 -20.11 -10.17
CA GLU A 110 -2.90 -18.71 -10.44
C GLU A 110 -4.11 -17.83 -10.11
N LYS A 111 -5.34 -18.27 -10.40
CA LYS A 111 -6.54 -17.50 -10.04
C LYS A 111 -6.71 -17.37 -8.53
N ILE A 112 -6.39 -18.41 -7.77
CA ILE A 112 -6.47 -18.42 -6.31
C ILE A 112 -5.33 -17.56 -5.75
N ILE A 113 -4.11 -17.79 -6.23
CA ILE A 113 -2.91 -17.05 -5.83
C ILE A 113 -3.09 -15.57 -6.13
N ARG A 114 -3.58 -15.15 -7.30
CA ARG A 114 -3.84 -13.73 -7.62
C ARG A 114 -4.89 -13.09 -6.72
N LYS A 115 -5.89 -13.86 -6.24
CA LYS A 115 -6.86 -13.34 -5.27
C LYS A 115 -6.25 -13.15 -3.89
N ALA A 116 -5.29 -14.00 -3.52
CA ALA A 116 -4.55 -13.92 -2.26
C ALA A 116 -3.32 -12.97 -2.36
N ALA A 117 -2.80 -12.75 -3.56
CA ALA A 117 -1.63 -11.94 -3.85
C ALA A 117 -2.08 -10.52 -4.22
N GLY A 118 -2.13 -9.67 -3.22
CA GLY A 118 -2.43 -8.25 -3.33
C GLY A 118 -2.68 -7.67 -1.95
N MET A 119 -2.85 -6.36 -1.84
CA MET A 119 -3.31 -5.74 -0.59
C MET A 119 -4.65 -5.04 -0.83
N GLY A 120 -4.61 -3.86 -1.45
CA GLY A 120 -5.80 -3.13 -1.87
C GLY A 120 -6.33 -3.52 -3.25
N LYS A 121 -7.60 -3.18 -3.49
CA LYS A 121 -8.27 -3.34 -4.78
C LYS A 121 -8.59 -1.97 -5.37
N ALA A 122 -8.02 -1.67 -6.52
CA ALA A 122 -8.34 -0.47 -7.27
C ALA A 122 -9.75 -0.53 -7.87
N SER A 123 -10.35 0.64 -8.07
CA SER A 123 -11.56 0.79 -8.89
C SER A 123 -11.30 0.35 -10.33
N LYS A 124 -12.32 -0.24 -10.97
CA LYS A 124 -12.34 -0.48 -12.43
C LYS A 124 -13.11 0.59 -13.20
N LYS A 125 -13.71 1.55 -12.50
CA LYS A 125 -14.41 2.67 -13.12
C LYS A 125 -13.39 3.74 -13.53
N PRO A 126 -13.71 4.58 -14.54
CA PRO A 126 -12.89 5.73 -14.88
C PRO A 126 -12.66 6.63 -13.66
N ASP A 127 -11.45 7.17 -13.56
CA ASP A 127 -11.11 8.18 -12.56
C ASP A 127 -11.85 9.49 -12.89
N PRO A 128 -12.65 10.03 -11.97
CA PRO A 128 -13.37 11.28 -12.19
C PRO A 128 -12.53 12.54 -12.02
N ASP A 129 -11.33 12.44 -11.43
CA ASP A 129 -10.53 13.61 -11.09
C ASP A 129 -9.71 14.09 -12.29
N SER A 130 -9.49 15.41 -12.38
CA SER A 130 -8.71 16.05 -13.44
C SER A 130 -7.34 16.45 -12.91
N SER A 131 -6.29 16.09 -13.64
CA SER A 131 -4.91 16.43 -13.31
C SER A 131 -4.36 17.45 -14.30
N GLU A 132 -3.72 18.48 -13.77
CA GLU A 132 -3.06 19.54 -14.54
C GLU A 132 -1.55 19.52 -14.27
N HIS A 133 -0.78 20.11 -15.17
CA HIS A 133 0.67 20.27 -15.03
C HIS A 133 1.02 21.75 -15.10
N ALA A 134 1.96 22.17 -14.25
CA ALA A 134 2.50 23.53 -14.24
C ALA A 134 4.01 23.48 -14.47
N HIS A 135 4.54 24.55 -15.07
CA HIS A 135 5.97 24.73 -15.32
C HIS A 135 6.39 26.09 -14.77
N ASP A 136 7.53 26.13 -14.09
CA ASP A 136 8.09 27.35 -13.52
C ASP A 136 9.62 27.28 -13.51
N PHE A 137 10.27 28.42 -13.26
CA PHE A 137 11.71 28.55 -13.12
C PHE A 137 12.06 29.19 -11.77
N CYS A 138 13.22 28.85 -11.23
CA CYS A 138 13.78 29.52 -10.06
C CYS A 138 15.31 29.45 -10.11
N ASP A 139 15.99 30.37 -9.44
CA ASP A 139 17.44 30.31 -9.29
C ASP A 139 17.84 29.20 -8.31
N VAL A 140 17.05 29.00 -7.24
CA VAL A 140 17.31 28.01 -6.20
C VAL A 140 16.03 27.25 -5.84
N LEU A 141 16.06 25.92 -5.99
CA LEU A 141 15.03 25.01 -5.50
C LEU A 141 15.48 24.36 -4.19
N VAL A 142 14.72 24.54 -3.12
CA VAL A 142 14.98 23.92 -1.82
C VAL A 142 13.97 22.79 -1.58
N ILE A 143 14.46 21.56 -1.44
CA ILE A 143 13.59 20.39 -1.21
C ILE A 143 13.54 20.07 0.28
N GLY A 144 12.39 20.34 0.89
CA GLY A 144 12.07 19.99 2.27
C GLY A 144 12.02 21.19 3.20
N SER A 145 10.88 21.37 3.87
CA SER A 145 10.57 22.52 4.73
C SER A 145 10.94 22.33 6.21
N GLY A 146 11.97 21.53 6.49
CA GLY A 146 12.55 21.43 7.84
C GLY A 146 13.38 22.68 8.21
N PRO A 147 13.94 22.75 9.43
CA PRO A 147 14.72 23.91 9.89
C PRO A 147 15.88 24.28 8.95
N ALA A 148 16.55 23.28 8.36
CA ALA A 148 17.63 23.49 7.40
C ALA A 148 17.13 24.10 6.08
N GLY A 149 16.03 23.57 5.52
CA GLY A 149 15.47 24.07 4.27
C GLY A 149 14.88 25.46 4.40
N ILE A 150 14.14 25.72 5.49
CA ILE A 150 13.63 27.06 5.79
C ILE A 150 14.80 28.05 5.95
N SER A 151 15.85 27.69 6.67
CA SER A 151 17.02 28.56 6.83
C SER A 151 17.73 28.85 5.50
N ALA A 152 17.87 27.85 4.63
CA ALA A 152 18.49 28.01 3.33
C ALA A 152 17.64 28.89 2.40
N ALA A 153 16.33 28.63 2.32
CA ALA A 153 15.40 29.40 1.51
C ALA A 153 15.32 30.85 1.99
N LEU A 154 15.25 31.08 3.30
CA LEU A 154 15.23 32.43 3.89
C LEU A 154 16.49 33.23 3.56
N GLU A 155 17.67 32.59 3.64
CA GLU A 155 18.94 33.26 3.33
C GLU A 155 19.07 33.60 1.84
N ALA A 156 18.59 32.73 0.95
CA ALA A 156 18.53 33.00 -0.48
C ALA A 156 17.52 34.12 -0.81
N ALA A 157 16.32 34.06 -0.24
CA ALA A 157 15.29 35.08 -0.43
C ALA A 157 15.74 36.47 0.07
N LYS A 158 16.48 36.56 1.18
CA LYS A 158 17.06 37.82 1.69
C LYS A 158 18.05 38.47 0.72
N LYS A 159 18.62 37.70 -0.20
CA LYS A 159 19.52 38.19 -1.27
C LYS A 159 18.77 38.53 -2.56
N ASN A 160 17.43 38.53 -2.53
CA ASN A 160 16.54 38.71 -3.68
C ASN A 160 16.80 37.68 -4.80
N ILE A 161 17.21 36.48 -4.43
CA ILE A 161 17.32 35.33 -5.33
C ILE A 161 15.91 34.74 -5.49
N ASP A 162 15.57 34.28 -6.70
CA ASP A 162 14.30 33.59 -6.95
C ASP A 162 14.33 32.16 -6.37
N VAL A 163 13.46 31.88 -5.40
CA VAL A 163 13.50 30.65 -4.59
C VAL A 163 12.15 29.98 -4.57
N ILE A 164 12.14 28.68 -4.91
CA ILE A 164 11.02 27.78 -4.66
C ILE A 164 11.39 26.86 -3.49
N LEU A 165 10.52 26.78 -2.48
CA LEU A 165 10.63 25.89 -1.31
C LEU A 165 9.41 24.96 -1.22
#